data_AF-A0A6D2KAV5-F1
#
_entry.id   AF-A0A6D2KAV5-F1
#
_cell.length_a   1.000
_cell.length_b   1.000
_cell.length_c   1.000
_cell.angle_alpha   90.00
_cell.angle_beta   90.00
_cell.angle_gamma   90.00
#
_symmetry.space_group_name_H-M   'P 1'
#
loop_
_entity.id
_entity.type
_entity.pdbx_description
1 polymer ?
#
loop_
_entity_poly.entity_id
_entity_poly.type
_entity_poly.pdbx_seq_one_letter_code
_entity_poly.pdbx_strand_id
1 'polypeptide(L)'
;MGVKSATVARKKFYICFLFVVISVTRRLALCRTLSDDPDPCESTNPRDFPKLRSDQVTVLINGYSESRIPLLQTIVASYSGSSIVSSILVLWGNPTTPIQLLDQLYHNLTQYSIGAASISLIQQSTSSLNARFLPRPSFVDTRAVLICDDDVEIDRRSLEFAFSVWKSNQDRLVGVFVRSHGFDLQGKEWIYTVHPDKYSILLTKFMMMKQDYLFEYSCKGGAEMEEMRNIVDRMRNCEDILMNFVAAEKVRAGPIMVGAERVRDWGDARNEEEKEMEEGVREVGLSSRRKEHRKRRGNCIREFHRVMGMMPLVYSYGKVVNSVGEQGLCRKAGKLVFCDRD
;
A
#
# COMPACT_ATOMS: atom_id res chain seq x y z
N MET A 1 -15.62 15.85 -95.22
CA MET A 1 -14.73 15.64 -94.05
C MET A 1 -14.82 16.86 -93.16
N GLY A 2 -15.68 16.83 -92.13
CA GLY A 2 -15.85 17.91 -91.16
C GLY A 2 -15.18 17.53 -89.85
N VAL A 3 -14.15 18.29 -89.46
CA VAL A 3 -13.28 18.03 -88.31
C VAL A 3 -14.04 18.28 -87.00
N LYS A 4 -14.07 17.26 -86.14
CA LYS A 4 -14.68 17.30 -84.80
C LYS A 4 -13.85 18.19 -83.87
N SER A 5 -14.48 19.20 -83.28
CA SER A 5 -13.91 19.99 -82.19
C SER A 5 -14.08 19.23 -80.87
N ALA A 6 -12.97 18.89 -80.22
CA ALA A 6 -12.94 18.17 -78.95
C ALA A 6 -13.04 19.16 -77.78
N THR A 7 -14.13 19.09 -77.03
CA THR A 7 -14.33 19.88 -75.82
C THR A 7 -13.49 19.31 -74.68
N VAL A 8 -12.46 20.04 -74.26
CA VAL A 8 -11.61 19.69 -73.11
C VAL A 8 -12.39 19.96 -71.81
N ALA A 9 -12.83 18.89 -71.15
CA ALA A 9 -13.42 18.97 -69.82
C ALA A 9 -12.33 19.29 -68.77
N ARG A 10 -12.36 20.50 -68.21
CA ARG A 10 -11.57 20.87 -67.03
C ARG A 10 -12.08 20.08 -65.82
N LYS A 11 -11.40 18.99 -65.45
CA LYS A 11 -11.57 18.34 -64.14
C LYS A 11 -11.08 19.30 -63.06
N LYS A 12 -12.00 19.89 -62.29
CA LYS A 12 -11.67 20.58 -61.04
C LYS A 12 -11.19 19.53 -60.03
N PHE A 13 -9.89 19.48 -59.78
CA PHE A 13 -9.33 18.74 -58.65
C PHE A 13 -9.67 19.52 -57.37
N TYR A 14 -10.67 19.05 -56.63
CA TYR A 14 -10.88 19.50 -55.26
C TYR A 14 -9.84 18.80 -54.40
N ILE A 15 -8.77 19.53 -54.03
CA ILE A 15 -7.86 19.10 -52.98
C ILE A 15 -8.63 19.25 -51.67
N CYS A 16 -9.25 18.16 -51.20
CA CYS A 16 -9.70 18.06 -49.82
C CYS A 16 -8.46 18.09 -48.93
N PHE A 17 -8.17 19.23 -48.33
CA PHE A 17 -7.33 19.27 -47.14
C PHE A 17 -8.07 18.51 -46.05
N LEU A 18 -7.76 17.21 -45.92
CA LEU A 18 -8.10 16.45 -44.74
C LEU A 18 -7.28 17.08 -43.60
N PHE A 19 -7.87 18.04 -42.89
CA PHE A 19 -7.37 18.40 -41.57
C PHE A 19 -7.56 17.15 -40.71
N VAL A 20 -6.51 16.34 -40.64
CA VAL A 20 -6.34 15.42 -39.52
C VAL A 20 -6.17 16.32 -38.31
N VAL A 21 -7.29 16.66 -37.68
CA VAL A 21 -7.29 17.09 -36.30
C VAL A 21 -6.76 15.88 -35.56
N ILE A 22 -5.44 15.83 -35.37
CA ILE A 22 -4.86 15.01 -34.33
C ILE A 22 -5.48 15.60 -33.07
N SER A 23 -6.55 14.98 -32.62
CA SER A 23 -7.06 15.16 -31.28
C SER A 23 -5.91 14.68 -30.39
N VAL A 24 -5.00 15.59 -30.08
CA VAL A 24 -4.21 15.51 -28.87
C VAL A 24 -5.25 15.71 -27.79
N THR A 25 -5.99 14.65 -27.46
CA THR A 25 -6.47 14.49 -26.10
C THR A 25 -5.19 14.50 -25.28
N ARG A 26 -4.76 15.70 -24.85
CA ARG A 26 -4.00 15.81 -23.62
C ARG A 26 -4.85 15.03 -22.64
N ARG A 27 -4.43 13.81 -22.28
CA ARG A 27 -4.94 13.17 -21.08
C ARG A 27 -4.67 14.21 -20.01
N LEU A 28 -5.70 14.93 -19.58
CA LEU A 28 -5.61 15.88 -18.48
C LEU A 28 -5.06 15.05 -17.32
N ALA A 29 -3.78 15.28 -17.02
CA ALA A 29 -3.08 14.73 -15.89
C ALA A 29 -3.80 15.29 -14.67
N LEU A 30 -4.72 14.52 -14.10
CA LEU A 30 -5.52 14.98 -12.98
C LEU A 30 -4.84 14.49 -11.71
N CYS A 31 -4.04 15.36 -11.09
CA CYS A 31 -3.93 15.32 -9.63
C CYS A 31 -5.36 15.54 -9.12
N ARG A 32 -6.00 14.46 -8.65
CA ARG A 32 -7.38 14.51 -8.19
C ARG A 32 -7.40 14.80 -6.71
N THR A 33 -8.13 15.82 -6.31
CA THR A 33 -8.63 15.94 -4.95
C THR A 33 -9.84 15.01 -4.83
N LEU A 34 -9.91 14.21 -3.76
CA LEU A 34 -11.01 13.28 -3.51
C LEU A 34 -12.38 13.95 -3.29
N SER A 35 -12.44 15.28 -3.21
CA SER A 35 -13.66 16.01 -2.87
C SER A 35 -14.77 15.88 -3.92
N ASP A 36 -14.45 15.48 -5.15
CA ASP A 36 -15.41 15.39 -6.27
C ASP A 36 -15.87 13.96 -6.58
N ASP A 37 -15.35 12.94 -5.90
CA ASP A 37 -15.80 11.55 -6.09
C ASP A 37 -17.07 11.28 -5.25
N PRO A 38 -18.05 10.51 -5.78
CA PRO A 38 -19.21 10.05 -5.00
C PRO A 38 -18.75 9.27 -3.77
N ASP A 39 -19.61 9.18 -2.74
CA ASP A 39 -19.28 8.49 -1.48
C ASP A 39 -18.64 7.11 -1.78
N PRO A 40 -17.40 6.86 -1.32
CA PRO A 40 -16.70 5.60 -1.58
C PRO A 40 -17.47 4.39 -1.05
N CYS A 41 -18.36 4.58 -0.08
CA CYS A 41 -19.21 3.54 0.49
C CYS A 41 -20.49 3.28 -0.32
N GLU A 42 -20.96 4.23 -1.13
CA GLU A 42 -22.11 4.03 -2.02
C GLU A 42 -21.69 3.43 -3.37
N SER A 43 -20.46 3.70 -3.81
CA SER A 43 -19.94 3.30 -5.14
C SER A 43 -19.40 1.87 -5.21
N THR A 44 -19.21 1.19 -4.08
CA THR A 44 -18.59 -0.16 -4.03
C THR A 44 -19.66 -1.25 -4.02
N ASN A 45 -19.80 -2.00 -5.13
CA ASN A 45 -20.70 -3.15 -5.20
C ASN A 45 -19.95 -4.47 -4.94
N PRO A 46 -20.30 -5.25 -3.89
CA PRO A 46 -19.66 -6.55 -3.61
C PRO A 46 -19.70 -7.54 -4.78
N ARG A 47 -20.63 -7.38 -5.73
CA ARG A 47 -20.74 -8.22 -6.94
C ARG A 47 -19.60 -8.00 -7.94
N ASP A 48 -18.78 -6.98 -7.77
CA ASP A 48 -17.66 -6.71 -8.68
C ASP A 48 -16.38 -7.46 -8.30
N PHE A 49 -16.30 -8.05 -7.10
CA PHE A 49 -15.12 -8.79 -6.66
C PHE A 49 -14.68 -9.92 -7.62
N PRO A 50 -15.57 -10.75 -8.20
CA PRO A 50 -15.18 -11.77 -9.17
C PRO A 50 -14.52 -11.19 -10.44
N LYS A 51 -14.84 -9.95 -10.81
CA LYS A 51 -14.30 -9.25 -11.99
C LYS A 51 -12.91 -8.66 -11.75
N LEU A 52 -12.48 -8.54 -10.50
CA LEU A 52 -11.16 -8.01 -10.16
C LEU A 52 -10.05 -8.97 -10.58
N ARG A 53 -8.94 -8.40 -11.09
CA ARG A 53 -7.73 -9.15 -11.47
C ARG A 53 -7.13 -9.86 -10.26
N SER A 54 -6.82 -11.15 -10.39
CA SER A 54 -6.27 -11.98 -9.31
C SER A 54 -4.76 -12.25 -9.45
N ASP A 55 -4.20 -11.94 -10.61
CA ASP A 55 -2.82 -12.18 -11.01
C ASP A 55 -1.90 -10.99 -10.76
N GLN A 56 -2.46 -9.82 -10.42
CA GLN A 56 -1.73 -8.60 -10.09
C GLN A 56 -2.22 -7.94 -8.78
N VAL A 57 -1.44 -6.97 -8.30
CA VAL A 57 -1.69 -6.18 -7.09
C VAL A 57 -1.74 -4.68 -7.40
N THR A 58 -2.62 -3.96 -6.70
CA THR A 58 -2.63 -2.50 -6.64
C THR A 58 -1.87 -2.06 -5.39
N VAL A 59 -0.91 -1.15 -5.55
CA VAL A 59 -0.10 -0.63 -4.43
C VAL A 59 -0.62 0.75 -4.02
N LEU A 60 -0.97 0.92 -2.75
CA LEU A 60 -1.33 2.19 -2.14
C LEU A 60 -0.18 2.66 -1.27
N ILE A 61 0.48 3.76 -1.66
CA ILE A 61 1.60 4.35 -0.93
C ILE A 61 1.11 5.59 -0.21
N ASN A 62 1.22 5.63 1.11
CA ASN A 62 0.85 6.80 1.90
C ASN A 62 2.03 7.79 2.01
N GLY A 63 1.93 8.90 1.29
CA GLY A 63 2.86 10.02 1.38
C GLY A 63 2.32 11.16 2.25
N TYR A 64 3.20 11.91 2.91
CA TYR A 64 2.77 13.09 3.70
C TYR A 64 3.74 14.27 3.65
N SER A 65 5.03 14.02 3.83
CA SER A 65 6.04 15.07 3.97
C SER A 65 6.76 15.34 2.66
N GLU A 66 6.89 16.62 2.30
CA GLU A 66 7.66 17.04 1.12
C GLU A 66 9.13 16.60 1.22
N SER A 67 9.68 16.50 2.45
CA SER A 67 11.04 16.00 2.70
C SER A 67 11.26 14.55 2.26
N ARG A 68 10.19 13.75 2.10
CA ARG A 68 10.25 12.34 1.67
C ARG A 68 10.05 12.14 0.18
N ILE A 69 9.79 13.21 -0.58
CA ILE A 69 9.54 13.12 -2.03
C ILE A 69 10.64 12.35 -2.80
N PRO A 70 11.95 12.61 -2.59
CA PRO A 70 12.99 11.86 -3.30
C PRO A 70 12.96 10.35 -3.00
N LEU A 71 12.68 9.99 -1.75
CA LEU A 71 12.55 8.59 -1.34
C LEU A 71 11.31 7.94 -1.96
N LEU A 72 10.16 8.62 -1.89
CA LEU A 72 8.92 8.19 -2.53
C LEU A 72 9.09 7.92 -4.03
N GLN A 73 9.81 8.80 -4.75
CA GLN A 73 10.11 8.61 -6.17
C GLN A 73 10.89 7.31 -6.43
N THR A 74 11.87 7.01 -5.58
CA THR A 74 12.67 5.79 -5.69
C THR A 74 11.84 4.54 -5.41
N ILE A 75 10.99 4.57 -4.37
CA ILE A 75 10.09 3.46 -4.02
C ILE A 75 9.08 3.20 -5.15
N VAL A 76 8.45 4.25 -5.69
CA VAL A 76 7.51 4.14 -6.81
C VAL A 76 8.19 3.57 -8.05
N ALA A 77 9.38 4.05 -8.40
CA ALA A 77 10.15 3.52 -9.53
C ALA A 77 10.44 2.02 -9.35
N SER A 78 10.89 1.61 -8.15
CA SER A 78 11.18 0.22 -7.82
C SER A 78 9.97 -0.71 -8.00
N TYR A 79 8.82 -0.34 -7.43
CA TYR A 79 7.58 -1.12 -7.54
C TYR A 79 6.99 -1.10 -8.95
N SER A 80 7.09 0.03 -9.67
CA SER A 80 6.55 0.14 -11.05
C SER A 80 7.18 -0.86 -12.02
N GLY A 81 8.42 -1.31 -11.73
CA GLY A 81 9.14 -2.28 -12.56
C GLY A 81 8.79 -3.74 -12.31
N SER A 82 7.91 -4.07 -11.36
CA SER A 82 7.46 -5.46 -11.16
C SER A 82 6.23 -5.77 -12.00
N SER A 83 6.24 -6.93 -12.68
CA SER A 83 5.15 -7.37 -13.56
C SER A 83 3.85 -7.69 -12.80
N ILE A 84 3.95 -7.98 -11.50
CA ILE A 84 2.77 -8.25 -10.67
C ILE A 84 2.06 -6.97 -10.22
N VAL A 85 2.64 -5.78 -10.43
CA VAL A 85 2.02 -4.50 -10.03
C VAL A 85 1.15 -3.98 -11.19
N SER A 86 -0.17 -3.93 -10.97
CA SER A 86 -1.14 -3.37 -11.93
C SER A 86 -1.09 -1.84 -11.91
N SER A 87 -1.13 -1.26 -10.71
CA SER A 87 -1.19 0.18 -10.51
C SER A 87 -0.58 0.58 -9.17
N ILE A 88 -0.13 1.84 -9.10
CA ILE A 88 0.39 2.48 -7.90
C ILE A 88 -0.40 3.77 -7.67
N LEU A 89 -1.01 3.89 -6.51
CA LEU A 89 -1.70 5.10 -6.07
C LEU A 89 -0.90 5.71 -4.93
N VAL A 90 -0.34 6.89 -5.16
CA VAL A 90 0.23 7.72 -4.11
C VAL A 90 -0.90 8.50 -3.45
N LEU A 91 -1.20 8.14 -2.20
CA LEU A 91 -2.19 8.79 -1.36
C LEU A 91 -1.51 9.88 -0.55
N TRP A 92 -1.57 11.11 -1.03
CA TRP A 92 -0.91 12.26 -0.40
C TRP A 92 -1.76 12.82 0.74
N GLY A 93 -1.39 12.48 1.98
CA GLY A 93 -2.14 12.77 3.20
C GLY A 93 -1.97 14.19 3.75
N ASN A 94 -1.17 15.06 3.13
CA ASN A 94 -1.05 16.44 3.53
C ASN A 94 -1.96 17.35 2.67
N PRO A 95 -3.12 17.79 3.20
CA PRO A 95 -4.06 18.61 2.44
C PRO A 95 -3.55 20.03 2.18
N THR A 96 -2.50 20.48 2.87
CA THR A 96 -1.96 21.84 2.71
C THR A 96 -0.84 21.92 1.69
N THR A 97 -0.37 20.79 1.14
CA THR A 97 0.68 20.80 0.11
C THR A 97 0.17 21.49 -1.16
N PRO A 98 0.93 22.45 -1.73
CA PRO A 98 0.51 23.17 -2.93
C PRO A 98 0.29 22.24 -4.13
N ILE A 99 -0.79 22.47 -4.88
CA ILE A 99 -1.14 21.66 -6.05
C ILE A 99 -0.01 21.65 -7.10
N GLN A 100 0.71 22.75 -7.26
CA GLN A 100 1.83 22.85 -8.21
C GLN A 100 2.96 21.87 -7.87
N LEU A 101 3.22 21.67 -6.57
CA LEU A 101 4.22 20.70 -6.12
C LEU A 101 3.74 19.27 -6.37
N LEU A 102 2.45 19.00 -6.16
CA LEU A 102 1.85 17.68 -6.44
C LEU A 102 1.81 17.36 -7.93
N ASP A 103 1.54 18.34 -8.78
CA ASP A 103 1.61 18.19 -10.24
C ASP A 103 3.04 17.85 -10.68
N GLN A 104 4.04 18.57 -10.15
CA GLN A 104 5.45 18.27 -10.42
C GLN A 104 5.84 16.87 -9.91
N LEU A 105 5.38 16.49 -8.71
CA LEU A 105 5.60 15.17 -8.16
C LEU A 105 5.00 14.10 -9.07
N TYR A 106 3.75 14.24 -9.49
CA TYR A 106 3.08 13.31 -10.41
C TYR A 106 3.83 13.18 -11.74
N HIS A 107 4.29 14.29 -12.33
CA HIS A 107 5.12 14.27 -13.53
C HIS A 107 6.42 13.49 -13.32
N ASN A 108 7.12 13.70 -12.21
CA ASN A 108 8.34 12.97 -11.91
C ASN A 108 8.07 11.46 -11.71
N LEU A 109 7.04 11.11 -10.94
CA LEU A 109 6.67 9.71 -10.69
C LEU A 109 6.37 8.94 -11.98
N THR A 110 5.67 9.58 -12.91
CA THR A 110 5.34 8.97 -14.21
C THR A 110 6.54 8.91 -15.15
N GLN A 111 7.39 9.95 -15.18
CA GLN A 111 8.58 10.00 -16.03
C GLN A 111 9.62 8.93 -15.67
N TYR A 112 9.82 8.67 -14.37
CA TYR A 112 10.82 7.69 -13.89
C TYR A 112 10.26 6.29 -13.66
N SER A 113 8.99 6.06 -14.03
CA SER A 113 8.42 4.72 -14.01
C SER A 113 9.07 3.83 -15.07
N ILE A 114 9.42 2.61 -14.69
CA ILE A 114 10.22 1.69 -15.52
C ILE A 114 9.42 0.48 -16.03
N GLY A 115 8.14 0.36 -15.66
CA GLY A 115 7.28 -0.73 -16.08
C GLY A 115 5.89 -0.26 -16.50
N ALA A 116 4.98 -1.22 -16.72
CA ALA A 116 3.65 -0.96 -17.26
C ALA A 116 2.61 -0.51 -16.22
N ALA A 117 2.98 -0.48 -14.94
CA ALA A 117 2.07 -0.10 -13.86
C ALA A 117 1.57 1.34 -14.03
N SER A 118 0.25 1.56 -14.00
CA SER A 118 -0.29 2.92 -14.04
C SER A 118 -0.04 3.63 -12.70
N ILE A 119 0.35 4.90 -12.75
CA ILE A 119 0.59 5.71 -11.54
C ILE A 119 -0.49 6.77 -11.41
N SER A 120 -0.99 6.96 -10.20
CA SER A 120 -1.92 8.05 -9.85
C SER A 120 -1.47 8.71 -8.55
N LEU A 121 -1.70 10.02 -8.45
CA LEU A 121 -1.47 10.79 -7.24
C LEU A 121 -2.78 11.42 -6.80
N ILE A 122 -3.17 11.16 -5.55
CA ILE A 122 -4.46 11.59 -5.00
C ILE A 122 -4.20 12.35 -3.69
N GLN A 123 -4.49 13.65 -3.71
CA GLN A 123 -4.47 14.46 -2.49
C GLN A 123 -5.68 14.14 -1.62
N GLN A 124 -5.43 13.77 -0.37
CA GLN A 124 -6.48 13.52 0.61
C GLN A 124 -7.07 14.84 1.12
N SER A 125 -8.37 14.85 1.38
CA SER A 125 -9.07 16.02 1.93
C SER A 125 -8.72 16.30 3.41
N THR A 126 -8.21 15.30 4.12
CA THR A 126 -7.81 15.40 5.53
C THR A 126 -6.48 14.68 5.76
N SER A 127 -5.85 14.96 6.90
CA SER A 127 -4.64 14.26 7.36
C SER A 127 -4.94 12.98 8.16
N SER A 128 -6.17 12.46 8.04
CA SER A 128 -6.58 11.23 8.72
C SER A 128 -5.79 10.02 8.21
N LEU A 129 -5.30 9.20 9.15
CA LEU A 129 -4.67 7.93 8.81
C LEU A 129 -5.69 6.90 8.29
N ASN A 130 -6.98 7.05 8.62
CA ASN A 130 -8.05 6.19 8.11
C ASN A 130 -8.20 6.29 6.58
N ALA A 131 -7.80 7.44 5.98
CA ALA A 131 -8.00 7.71 4.55
C ALA A 131 -7.29 6.71 3.62
N ARG A 132 -6.26 6.01 4.12
CA ARG A 132 -5.57 4.96 3.36
C ARG A 132 -6.41 3.73 3.08
N PHE A 133 -7.46 3.53 3.86
CA PHE A 133 -8.35 2.37 3.75
C PHE A 133 -9.66 2.65 3.00
N LEU A 134 -9.86 3.88 2.50
CA LEU A 134 -11.05 4.21 1.72
C LEU A 134 -11.15 3.33 0.46
N PRO A 135 -12.34 2.80 0.13
CA PRO A 135 -12.59 2.13 -1.15
C PRO A 135 -12.36 3.07 -2.34
N ARG A 136 -11.75 2.53 -3.40
CA ARG A 136 -11.44 3.29 -4.64
C ARG A 136 -11.75 2.44 -5.87
N PRO A 137 -13.03 2.10 -6.13
CA PRO A 137 -13.40 1.18 -7.21
C PRO A 137 -12.93 1.66 -8.59
N SER A 138 -12.81 2.98 -8.80
CA SER A 138 -12.31 3.57 -10.05
C SER A 138 -10.79 3.39 -10.28
N PHE A 139 -10.02 3.06 -9.24
CA PHE A 139 -8.56 2.98 -9.29
C PHE A 139 -8.01 1.60 -8.91
N VAL A 140 -8.76 0.83 -8.13
CA VAL A 140 -8.36 -0.49 -7.61
C VAL A 140 -9.17 -1.55 -8.33
N ASP A 141 -8.55 -2.17 -9.35
CA ASP A 141 -9.14 -3.23 -10.17
C ASP A 141 -8.56 -4.62 -9.89
N THR A 142 -7.80 -4.76 -8.80
CA THR A 142 -7.15 -6.00 -8.37
C THR A 142 -7.76 -6.54 -7.08
N ARG A 143 -7.74 -7.86 -6.91
CA ARG A 143 -8.17 -8.54 -5.67
C ARG A 143 -7.21 -8.30 -4.52
N ALA A 144 -5.91 -8.20 -4.83
CA ALA A 144 -4.88 -7.87 -3.87
C ALA A 144 -4.67 -6.36 -3.81
N VAL A 145 -4.54 -5.84 -2.60
CA VAL A 145 -4.10 -4.47 -2.33
C VAL A 145 -2.89 -4.55 -1.41
N LEU A 146 -1.82 -3.85 -1.76
CA LEU A 146 -0.66 -3.64 -0.90
C LEU A 146 -0.71 -2.23 -0.33
N ILE A 147 -0.78 -2.09 0.98
CA ILE A 147 -0.59 -0.82 1.70
C ILE A 147 0.88 -0.73 2.11
N CYS A 148 1.54 0.39 1.83
CA CYS A 148 2.89 0.67 2.31
C CYS A 148 3.11 2.15 2.63
N ASP A 149 4.10 2.42 3.48
CA ASP A 149 4.51 3.78 3.84
C ASP A 149 5.54 4.35 2.83
N ASP A 150 5.65 5.67 2.77
CA ASP A 150 6.59 6.40 1.89
C ASP A 150 8.06 6.35 2.34
N ASP A 151 8.35 5.61 3.42
CA ASP A 151 9.68 5.47 4.02
C ASP A 151 10.14 4.01 4.16
N VAL A 152 9.53 3.10 3.40
CA VAL A 152 9.88 1.67 3.37
C VAL A 152 10.04 1.16 1.95
N GLU A 153 11.24 0.67 1.64
CA GLU A 153 11.52 -0.02 0.37
C GLU A 153 11.69 -1.53 0.63
N ILE A 154 10.95 -2.33 -0.13
CA ILE A 154 11.11 -3.78 -0.22
C ILE A 154 11.58 -4.14 -1.62
N ASP A 155 12.55 -5.04 -1.75
CA ASP A 155 13.01 -5.45 -3.08
C ASP A 155 11.95 -6.23 -3.88
N ARG A 156 12.12 -6.25 -5.20
CA ARG A 156 11.19 -6.88 -6.14
C ARG A 156 10.92 -8.36 -5.84
N ARG A 157 11.94 -9.15 -5.51
CA ARG A 157 11.78 -10.59 -5.27
C ARG A 157 10.96 -10.83 -4.02
N SER A 158 11.20 -10.03 -2.98
CA SER A 158 10.43 -10.07 -1.74
C SER A 158 8.98 -9.64 -1.94
N LEU A 159 8.72 -8.62 -2.77
CA LEU A 159 7.37 -8.21 -3.16
C LEU A 159 6.63 -9.35 -3.90
N GLU A 160 7.27 -9.96 -4.89
CA GLU A 160 6.72 -11.09 -5.66
C GLU A 160 6.46 -12.32 -4.79
N PHE A 161 7.37 -12.62 -3.87
CA PHE A 161 7.20 -13.69 -2.89
C PHE A 161 6.01 -13.43 -1.96
N ALA A 162 5.90 -12.22 -1.38
CA ALA A 162 4.79 -11.84 -0.53
C ALA A 162 3.44 -11.98 -1.26
N PHE A 163 3.38 -11.56 -2.53
CA PHE A 163 2.19 -11.74 -3.37
C PHE A 163 1.86 -13.22 -3.61
N SER A 164 2.86 -14.07 -3.84
CA SER A 164 2.64 -15.51 -3.97
C SER A 164 2.06 -16.14 -2.70
N VAL A 165 2.56 -15.73 -1.52
CA VAL A 165 2.02 -16.17 -0.22
C VAL A 165 0.58 -15.68 -0.03
N TRP A 166 0.31 -14.41 -0.37
CA TRP A 166 -1.05 -13.85 -0.30
C TRP A 166 -2.04 -14.57 -1.22
N LYS A 167 -1.65 -14.93 -2.45
CA LYS A 167 -2.53 -15.68 -3.37
C LYS A 167 -3.05 -16.99 -2.77
N SER A 168 -2.28 -17.63 -1.90
CA SER A 168 -2.67 -18.86 -1.20
C SER A 168 -3.38 -18.62 0.13
N ASN A 169 -3.47 -17.38 0.60
CA ASN A 169 -4.00 -16.97 1.91
C ASN A 169 -4.83 -15.68 1.80
N GLN A 170 -5.69 -15.57 0.79
CA GLN A 170 -6.27 -14.29 0.35
C GLN A 170 -7.08 -13.58 1.44
N ASP A 171 -7.68 -14.32 2.36
CA ASP A 171 -8.45 -13.75 3.46
C ASP A 171 -7.56 -13.22 4.60
N ARG A 172 -6.28 -13.60 4.70
CA ARG A 172 -5.39 -13.16 5.77
C ARG A 172 -4.55 -11.96 5.33
N LEU A 173 -4.20 -11.11 6.29
CA LEU A 173 -3.20 -10.07 6.08
C LEU A 173 -1.81 -10.72 5.95
N VAL A 174 -1.03 -10.33 4.93
CA VAL A 174 0.32 -10.87 4.66
C VAL A 174 1.32 -9.72 4.58
N GLY A 175 2.45 -9.81 5.27
CA GLY A 175 3.49 -8.79 5.15
C GLY A 175 4.71 -9.01 6.04
N VAL A 176 5.54 -7.97 6.17
CA VAL A 176 6.90 -8.10 6.72
C VAL A 176 7.02 -7.61 8.16
N PHE A 177 6.35 -6.50 8.48
CA PHE A 177 6.55 -5.81 9.76
C PHE A 177 5.50 -6.25 10.77
N VAL A 178 5.88 -7.14 11.68
CA VAL A 178 4.96 -7.69 12.68
C VAL A 178 5.17 -7.13 14.09
N ARG A 179 4.09 -7.12 14.86
CA ARG A 179 4.00 -6.75 16.27
C ARG A 179 2.97 -7.66 16.95
N SER A 180 2.88 -7.55 18.26
CA SER A 180 2.01 -8.41 19.07
C SER A 180 1.18 -7.57 20.02
N HIS A 181 -0.04 -8.03 20.28
CA HIS A 181 -0.74 -7.67 21.52
C HIS A 181 -0.28 -8.60 22.66
N GLY A 182 -0.48 -8.18 23.89
CA GLY A 182 -0.27 -9.01 25.08
C GLY A 182 -1.18 -8.54 26.20
N PHE A 183 -1.38 -9.37 27.21
CA PHE A 183 -2.07 -8.97 28.43
C PHE A 183 -1.03 -8.79 29.54
N ASP A 184 -0.87 -7.57 30.03
CA ASP A 184 -0.04 -7.31 31.20
C ASP A 184 -0.83 -7.69 32.46
N LEU A 185 -0.34 -8.70 33.18
CA LEU A 185 -0.98 -9.20 34.39
C LEU A 185 -0.87 -8.20 35.55
N GLN A 186 0.19 -7.38 35.58
CA GLN A 186 0.40 -6.42 36.66
C GLN A 186 -0.54 -5.22 36.50
N GLY A 187 -0.58 -4.62 35.32
CA GLY A 187 -1.53 -3.55 34.98
C GLY A 187 -2.96 -4.02 34.72
N LYS A 188 -3.17 -5.34 34.58
CA LYS A 188 -4.45 -5.98 34.17
C LYS A 188 -5.00 -5.35 32.89
N GLU A 189 -4.13 -5.12 31.91
CA GLU A 189 -4.45 -4.35 30.72
C GLU A 189 -3.86 -4.94 29.45
N TRP A 190 -4.55 -4.75 28.32
CA TRP A 190 -4.00 -5.08 27.01
C TRP A 190 -2.89 -4.10 26.62
N ILE A 191 -1.77 -4.64 26.14
CA ILE A 191 -0.58 -3.88 25.74
C ILE A 191 -0.19 -4.15 24.29
N TYR A 192 0.46 -3.16 23.69
CA TYR A 192 1.15 -3.29 22.42
C TYR A 192 2.63 -3.61 22.66
N THR A 193 3.13 -4.69 22.07
CA THR A 193 4.48 -5.20 22.34
C THR A 193 5.17 -5.78 21.10
N VAL A 194 6.46 -6.06 21.25
CA VAL A 194 7.24 -6.89 20.34
C VAL A 194 7.51 -8.18 21.08
N HIS A 195 7.06 -9.31 20.54
CA HIS A 195 7.25 -10.62 21.14
C HIS A 195 8.16 -11.47 20.23
N PRO A 196 9.09 -12.27 20.79
CA PRO A 196 10.09 -12.98 19.98
C PRO A 196 9.55 -14.12 19.12
N ASP A 197 8.47 -14.80 19.54
CA ASP A 197 7.98 -16.05 18.94
C ASP A 197 6.55 -15.98 18.35
N LYS A 198 5.80 -14.91 18.66
CA LYS A 198 4.40 -14.76 18.27
C LYS A 198 4.08 -13.32 17.89
N TYR A 199 3.10 -13.18 17.02
CA TYR A 199 2.64 -11.88 16.54
C TYR A 199 1.16 -11.94 16.24
N SER A 200 0.50 -10.79 16.21
CA SER A 200 -0.94 -10.70 15.96
C SER A 200 -1.32 -9.44 15.20
N ILE A 201 -0.34 -8.57 14.93
CA ILE A 201 -0.52 -7.27 14.30
C ILE A 201 0.50 -7.18 13.18
N LEU A 202 0.02 -6.89 11.98
CA LEU A 202 0.83 -6.52 10.82
C LEU A 202 0.76 -5.01 10.61
N LEU A 203 1.90 -4.35 10.41
CA LEU A 203 1.95 -2.89 10.24
C LEU A 203 1.68 -2.49 8.79
N THR A 204 1.07 -1.31 8.60
CA THR A 204 0.81 -0.68 7.30
C THR A 204 2.08 -0.25 6.54
N LYS A 205 3.27 -0.44 7.13
CA LYS A 205 4.57 -0.34 6.47
C LYS A 205 4.65 -1.21 5.21
N PHE A 206 4.11 -2.43 5.29
CA PHE A 206 3.97 -3.35 4.17
C PHE A 206 2.91 -4.39 4.53
N MET A 207 1.67 -4.14 4.12
CA MET A 207 0.50 -4.97 4.41
C MET A 207 -0.24 -5.29 3.12
N MET A 208 -0.18 -6.56 2.72
CA MET A 208 -0.96 -7.07 1.61
C MET A 208 -2.26 -7.69 2.13
N MET A 209 -3.37 -7.37 1.49
CA MET A 209 -4.69 -7.77 1.93
C MET A 209 -5.65 -7.89 0.76
N LYS A 210 -6.79 -8.55 1.01
CA LYS A 210 -7.93 -8.56 0.08
C LYS A 210 -8.50 -7.15 -0.05
N GLN A 211 -8.84 -6.75 -1.28
CA GLN A 211 -9.43 -5.45 -1.59
C GLN A 211 -10.69 -5.16 -0.76
N ASP A 212 -11.52 -6.18 -0.49
CA ASP A 212 -12.73 -6.06 0.34
C ASP A 212 -12.47 -5.43 1.71
N TYR A 213 -11.26 -5.60 2.28
CA TYR A 213 -10.94 -5.03 3.58
C TYR A 213 -10.97 -3.50 3.60
N LEU A 214 -10.76 -2.83 2.46
CA LEU A 214 -11.00 -1.39 2.34
C LEU A 214 -12.46 -1.05 2.69
N PHE A 215 -13.40 -1.82 2.12
CA PHE A 215 -14.83 -1.62 2.36
C PHE A 215 -15.26 -2.05 3.76
N GLU A 216 -14.77 -3.19 4.25
CA GLU A 216 -15.04 -3.66 5.61
C GLU A 216 -14.60 -2.62 6.66
N TYR A 217 -13.44 -1.98 6.43
CA TYR A 217 -12.90 -0.97 7.35
C TYR A 217 -13.68 0.35 7.29
N SER A 218 -13.94 0.87 6.09
CA SER A 218 -14.48 2.22 5.93
C SER A 218 -16.00 2.29 5.98
N CYS A 219 -16.70 1.24 5.54
CA CYS A 219 -18.11 1.33 5.17
C CYS A 219 -19.02 0.36 5.94
N LYS A 220 -18.45 -0.61 6.68
CA LYS A 220 -19.22 -1.56 7.50
C LYS A 220 -18.98 -1.34 8.99
N GLY A 221 -19.66 -2.16 9.81
CA GLY A 221 -19.49 -2.21 11.27
C GLY A 221 -20.27 -1.15 12.05
N GLY A 222 -21.07 -0.31 11.38
CA GLY A 222 -21.98 0.64 12.01
C GLY A 222 -21.29 1.61 12.98
N ALA A 223 -22.01 1.97 14.05
CA ALA A 223 -21.55 2.94 15.05
C ALA A 223 -20.28 2.52 15.80
N GLU A 224 -20.08 1.21 16.02
CA GLU A 224 -18.88 0.70 16.69
C GLU A 224 -17.62 0.95 15.85
N MET A 225 -17.68 0.61 14.56
CA MET A 225 -16.54 0.85 13.66
C MET A 225 -16.29 2.34 13.43
N GLU A 226 -17.35 3.15 13.38
CA GLU A 226 -17.23 4.61 13.34
C GLU A 226 -16.48 5.15 14.56
N GLU A 227 -16.84 4.73 15.77
CA GLU A 227 -16.14 5.15 16.98
C GLU A 227 -14.68 4.67 17.00
N MET A 228 -14.39 3.46 16.51
CA MET A 228 -13.01 2.99 16.39
C MET A 228 -12.17 3.83 15.39
N ARG A 229 -12.74 4.24 14.26
CA ARG A 229 -12.07 5.18 13.34
C ARG A 229 -11.89 6.57 13.97
N ASN A 230 -12.85 7.04 14.76
CA ASN A 230 -12.70 8.28 15.52
C ASN A 230 -11.59 8.18 16.57
N ILE A 231 -11.42 7.02 17.22
CA ILE A 231 -10.27 6.76 18.12
C ILE A 231 -8.96 6.89 17.35
N VAL A 232 -8.86 6.33 16.14
CA VAL A 232 -7.67 6.46 15.27
C VAL A 232 -7.35 7.94 15.00
N ASP A 233 -8.35 8.74 14.65
CA ASP A 233 -8.17 10.17 14.39
C ASP A 233 -7.75 10.97 15.63
N ARG A 234 -8.39 10.72 16.78
CA ARG A 234 -8.02 11.36 18.05
C ARG A 234 -6.61 10.99 18.48
N MET A 235 -6.19 9.75 18.25
CA MET A 235 -4.85 9.25 18.60
C MET A 235 -3.78 9.62 17.57
N ARG A 236 -4.20 9.99 16.35
CA ARG A 236 -3.34 10.17 15.16
C ARG A 236 -2.39 8.98 14.99
N ASN A 237 -2.92 7.76 15.15
CA ASN A 237 -2.18 6.50 15.15
C ASN A 237 -3.15 5.31 15.08
N CYS A 238 -2.62 4.09 15.02
CA CYS A 238 -3.34 2.82 15.26
C CYS A 238 -4.34 2.40 14.17
N GLU A 239 -4.30 3.02 12.99
CA GLU A 239 -5.09 2.62 11.83
C GLU A 239 -4.76 1.17 11.41
N ASP A 240 -3.47 0.80 11.53
CA ASP A 240 -2.97 -0.55 11.27
C ASP A 240 -3.47 -1.57 12.30
N ILE A 241 -3.46 -1.23 13.59
CA ILE A 241 -4.01 -2.06 14.66
C ILE A 241 -5.50 -2.29 14.40
N LEU A 242 -6.25 -1.23 14.07
CA LEU A 242 -7.68 -1.35 13.78
C LEU A 242 -7.93 -2.26 12.57
N MET A 243 -7.13 -2.16 11.50
CA MET A 243 -7.24 -3.09 10.37
C MET A 243 -7.00 -4.55 10.77
N ASN A 244 -6.06 -4.81 11.69
CA ASN A 244 -5.85 -6.16 12.22
C ASN A 244 -7.04 -6.64 13.07
N PHE A 245 -7.72 -5.76 13.81
CA PHE A 245 -8.96 -6.10 14.50
C PHE A 245 -10.05 -6.52 13.50
N VAL A 246 -10.28 -5.73 12.45
CA VAL A 246 -11.25 -6.03 11.38
C VAL A 246 -10.94 -7.37 10.71
N ALA A 247 -9.69 -7.60 10.32
CA ALA A 247 -9.29 -8.83 9.65
C ALA A 247 -9.39 -10.07 10.57
N ALA A 248 -8.92 -9.95 11.82
CA ALA A 248 -8.92 -11.06 12.77
C ALA A 248 -10.33 -11.42 13.24
N GLU A 249 -11.22 -10.44 13.41
CA GLU A 249 -12.63 -10.70 13.71
C GLU A 249 -13.30 -11.50 12.59
N LYS A 250 -13.08 -11.07 11.34
CA LYS A 250 -13.70 -11.68 10.15
C LYS A 250 -13.21 -13.11 9.90
N VAL A 251 -11.91 -13.36 10.03
CA VAL A 251 -11.27 -14.63 9.61
C VAL A 251 -11.00 -15.56 10.78
N ARG A 252 -11.04 -15.06 12.02
CA ARG A 252 -10.67 -15.80 13.24
C ARG A 252 -9.25 -16.38 13.18
N ALA A 253 -8.34 -15.68 12.49
CA ALA A 253 -6.93 -16.07 12.36
C ALA A 253 -6.03 -14.83 12.41
N GLY A 254 -4.78 -15.01 12.86
CA GLY A 254 -3.78 -13.94 12.87
C GLY A 254 -3.20 -13.65 11.48
N PRO A 255 -2.40 -12.60 11.33
CA PRO A 255 -1.72 -12.28 10.08
C PRO A 255 -0.62 -13.31 9.74
N ILE A 256 -0.03 -13.21 8.54
CA ILE A 256 1.10 -14.04 8.11
C ILE A 256 2.33 -13.16 7.92
N MET A 257 3.41 -13.48 8.64
CA MET A 257 4.72 -12.88 8.45
C MET A 257 5.46 -13.54 7.29
N VAL A 258 5.92 -12.75 6.33
CA VAL A 258 6.83 -13.18 5.27
C VAL A 258 8.23 -12.60 5.49
N GLY A 259 9.24 -13.37 5.09
CA GLY A 259 10.61 -12.90 4.94
C GLY A 259 10.80 -12.08 3.67
N ALA A 260 11.76 -11.18 3.75
CA ALA A 260 12.23 -10.39 2.63
C ALA A 260 13.76 -10.46 2.59
N GLU A 261 14.33 -10.52 1.39
CA GLU A 261 15.76 -10.54 1.13
C GLU A 261 16.39 -9.17 1.46
N ARG A 262 15.76 -8.07 1.02
CA ARG A 262 16.20 -6.71 1.31
C ARG A 262 15.03 -5.81 1.67
N VAL A 263 15.15 -5.16 2.83
CA VAL A 263 14.19 -4.19 3.36
C VAL A 263 14.96 -3.02 3.95
N ARG A 264 14.63 -1.80 3.56
CA ARG A 264 15.14 -0.57 4.18
C ARG A 264 13.96 0.24 4.72
N ASP A 265 14.01 0.54 6.01
CA ASP A 265 12.99 1.27 6.76
C ASP A 265 13.61 2.58 7.28
N TRP A 266 13.39 3.66 6.55
CA TRP A 266 13.91 5.00 6.86
C TRP A 266 13.21 5.62 8.06
N GLY A 267 11.96 5.23 8.32
CA GLY A 267 11.19 5.68 9.48
C GLY A 267 11.54 4.99 10.80
N ASP A 268 12.44 4.00 10.82
CA ASP A 268 12.80 3.30 12.05
C ASP A 268 13.64 4.20 12.98
N ALA A 269 13.10 4.45 14.18
CA ALA A 269 13.77 5.26 15.19
C ALA A 269 15.09 4.67 15.72
N ARG A 270 15.45 3.45 15.32
CA ARG A 270 16.73 2.80 15.65
C ARG A 270 17.86 3.12 14.67
N ASN A 271 17.58 3.80 13.56
CA ASN A 271 18.62 4.24 12.63
C ASN A 271 19.62 5.17 13.36
N GLU A 272 20.90 4.81 13.35
CA GLU A 272 22.00 5.65 13.83
C GLU A 272 22.25 6.80 12.82
N GLU A 273 22.81 7.93 13.25
CA GLU A 273 22.95 9.15 12.44
C GLU A 273 23.74 8.91 11.13
N GLU A 274 23.05 8.66 10.02
CA GLU A 274 23.60 8.79 8.66
C GLU A 274 23.71 10.30 8.36
N LYS A 275 24.85 10.88 8.76
CA LYS A 275 25.15 12.32 8.86
C LYS A 275 25.03 13.18 7.60
N GLU A 276 24.60 12.66 6.45
CA GLU A 276 24.71 13.40 5.19
C GLU A 276 23.45 13.45 4.30
N MET A 277 22.34 12.75 4.66
CA MET A 277 21.14 12.77 3.80
C MET A 277 19.77 12.91 4.49
N GLU A 278 19.64 12.81 5.81
CA GLU A 278 18.31 12.51 6.40
C GLU A 278 17.89 13.33 7.63
N GLU A 279 18.37 14.56 7.80
CA GLU A 279 17.88 15.42 8.90
C GLU A 279 16.36 15.72 8.81
N GLY A 280 15.72 15.56 7.65
CA GLY A 280 14.27 15.80 7.48
C GLY A 280 13.36 14.58 7.33
N VAL A 281 13.90 13.36 7.10
CA VAL A 281 13.09 12.17 6.79
C VAL A 281 12.58 11.48 8.06
N ARG A 282 13.42 11.45 9.10
CA ARG A 282 13.12 10.82 10.39
C ARG A 282 12.27 11.71 11.29
N GLU A 283 12.49 13.03 11.29
CA GLU A 283 11.82 13.97 12.19
C GLU A 283 10.30 14.01 12.01
N VAL A 284 9.84 13.77 10.78
CA VAL A 284 8.42 13.72 10.42
C VAL A 284 7.76 12.38 10.75
N GLY A 285 8.52 11.38 11.20
CA GLY A 285 8.02 10.04 11.51
C GLY A 285 7.16 9.98 12.77
N LEU A 286 5.99 9.34 12.66
CA LEU A 286 5.03 9.17 13.77
C LEU A 286 5.57 8.35 14.96
N SER A 287 6.67 7.61 14.77
CA SER A 287 7.31 6.75 15.77
C SER A 287 8.55 7.36 16.44
N SER A 288 8.90 8.61 16.14
CA SER A 288 10.10 9.29 16.66
C SER A 288 10.20 9.28 18.20
N ARG A 289 9.06 9.40 18.92
CA ARG A 289 8.98 9.30 20.39
C ARG A 289 8.59 7.90 20.87
N ARG A 290 9.56 6.98 20.91
CA ARG A 290 9.36 5.53 21.06
C ARG A 290 8.48 5.07 22.24
N LYS A 291 8.71 5.59 23.46
CA LYS A 291 7.95 5.17 24.67
C LYS A 291 6.50 5.64 24.61
N GLU A 292 6.29 6.90 24.26
CA GLU A 292 4.96 7.50 24.14
C GLU A 292 4.16 6.83 23.02
N HIS A 293 4.79 6.61 21.86
CA HIS A 293 4.19 5.93 20.72
C HIS A 293 3.72 4.51 21.07
N ARG A 294 4.54 3.72 21.78
CA ARG A 294 4.13 2.36 22.22
C ARG A 294 2.99 2.41 23.23
N LYS A 295 3.04 3.31 24.22
CA LYS A 295 1.96 3.48 25.20
C LYS A 295 0.64 3.85 24.50
N ARG A 296 0.69 4.80 23.55
CA ARG A 296 -0.46 5.21 22.75
C ARG A 296 -1.07 4.03 21.98
N ARG A 297 -0.24 3.20 21.36
CA ARG A 297 -0.70 1.98 20.66
C ARG A 297 -1.32 0.94 21.61
N GLY A 298 -0.79 0.78 22.81
CA GLY A 298 -1.45 -0.02 23.85
C GLY A 298 -2.83 0.52 24.22
N ASN A 299 -2.97 1.85 24.37
CA ASN A 299 -4.27 2.49 24.62
C ASN A 299 -5.27 2.24 23.47
N CYS A 300 -4.84 2.28 22.22
CA CYS A 300 -5.72 1.97 21.09
C CYS A 300 -6.29 0.54 21.18
N ILE A 301 -5.46 -0.46 21.50
CA ILE A 301 -5.91 -1.85 21.69
C ILE A 301 -6.98 -1.93 22.78
N ARG A 302 -6.81 -1.18 23.88
CA ARG A 302 -7.78 -1.15 24.99
C ARG A 302 -9.09 -0.49 24.59
N GLU A 303 -9.03 0.64 23.89
CA GLU A 303 -10.24 1.32 23.42
C GLU A 303 -10.99 0.50 22.37
N PHE A 304 -10.29 -0.11 21.40
CA PHE A 304 -10.93 -1.02 20.43
C PHE A 304 -11.57 -2.23 21.12
N HIS A 305 -10.87 -2.85 22.07
CA HIS A 305 -11.43 -3.92 22.90
C HIS A 305 -12.67 -3.47 23.68
N ARG A 306 -12.66 -2.25 24.24
CA ARG A 306 -13.80 -1.67 24.96
C ARG A 306 -15.00 -1.48 24.04
N VAL A 307 -14.78 -0.96 22.84
CA VAL A 307 -15.85 -0.71 21.85
C VAL A 307 -16.42 -2.01 21.30
N MET A 308 -15.57 -2.98 20.93
CA MET A 308 -16.03 -4.27 20.38
C MET A 308 -16.52 -5.27 21.44
N GLY A 309 -16.24 -5.04 22.71
CA GLY A 309 -16.59 -5.96 23.81
C GLY A 309 -15.81 -7.28 23.82
N MET A 310 -14.85 -7.47 22.92
CA MET A 310 -13.99 -8.65 22.86
C MET A 310 -12.60 -8.34 22.31
N MET A 311 -11.64 -9.26 22.50
CA MET A 311 -10.32 -9.19 21.87
C MET A 311 -10.31 -10.09 20.61
N PRO A 312 -10.42 -9.54 19.39
CA PRO A 312 -10.43 -10.35 18.18
C PRO A 312 -9.03 -10.77 17.72
N LEU A 313 -7.96 -10.12 18.17
CA LEU A 313 -6.61 -10.40 17.71
C LEU A 313 -6.19 -11.84 18.05
N VAL A 314 -5.78 -12.59 17.04
CA VAL A 314 -5.31 -13.97 17.18
C VAL A 314 -3.81 -14.03 16.93
N TYR A 315 -3.08 -14.78 17.75
CA TYR A 315 -1.65 -15.00 17.54
C TYR A 315 -1.39 -15.85 16.29
N SER A 316 -0.27 -15.55 15.64
CA SER A 316 0.37 -16.38 14.63
C SER A 316 1.82 -16.60 15.04
N TYR A 317 2.37 -17.71 14.56
CA TYR A 317 3.68 -18.22 14.90
C TYR A 317 4.44 -18.51 13.61
N GLY A 318 5.77 -18.40 13.67
CA GLY A 318 6.64 -18.66 12.53
C GLY A 318 6.63 -17.59 11.45
N LYS A 319 7.59 -17.71 10.54
CA LYS A 319 7.85 -16.78 9.43
C LYS A 319 7.95 -17.58 8.15
N VAL A 320 7.19 -17.20 7.14
CA VAL A 320 7.24 -17.83 5.81
C VAL A 320 8.44 -17.27 5.06
N VAL A 321 9.32 -18.12 4.55
CA VAL A 321 10.58 -17.74 3.88
C VAL A 321 10.62 -18.28 2.45
N ASN A 322 11.33 -17.58 1.57
CA ASN A 322 11.45 -17.95 0.16
C ASN A 322 12.42 -19.12 -0.10
N SER A 323 13.24 -19.47 0.89
CA SER A 323 14.07 -20.66 0.92
C SER A 323 14.22 -21.15 2.36
N VAL A 324 14.12 -22.46 2.56
CA VAL A 324 14.26 -23.11 3.88
C VAL A 324 15.68 -23.62 4.15
N GLY A 325 16.53 -23.71 3.11
CA GLY A 325 17.88 -24.28 3.17
C GLY A 325 17.91 -25.76 3.62
N GLU A 326 19.02 -26.45 3.38
CA GLU A 326 19.30 -27.71 4.06
C GLU A 326 19.63 -27.44 5.54
N GLN A 327 19.17 -28.31 6.44
CA GLN A 327 19.43 -28.22 7.88
C GLN A 327 20.40 -29.31 8.36
N GLY A 328 20.48 -30.42 7.64
CA GLY A 328 21.40 -31.51 7.91
C GLY A 328 22.84 -31.12 7.65
N LEU A 329 23.72 -31.47 8.58
CA LEU A 329 25.18 -31.36 8.41
C LEU A 329 25.76 -32.72 8.01
N CYS A 330 26.48 -32.74 6.90
CA CYS A 330 27.23 -33.89 6.41
C CYS A 330 28.72 -33.65 6.54
N ARG A 331 29.49 -34.72 6.77
CA ARG A 331 30.94 -34.64 6.81
C ARG A 331 31.50 -34.70 5.39
N LYS A 332 31.96 -33.56 4.84
CA LYS A 332 32.62 -33.46 3.53
C LYS A 332 34.02 -32.86 3.71
N ALA A 333 35.03 -33.47 3.09
CA ALA A 333 36.45 -33.09 3.24
C ALA A 333 36.90 -32.87 4.71
N GLY A 334 36.39 -33.70 5.64
CA GLY A 334 36.71 -33.62 7.07
C GLY A 334 36.01 -32.51 7.86
N LYS A 335 35.13 -31.70 7.23
CA LYS A 335 34.35 -30.65 7.90
C LYS A 335 32.85 -30.99 7.89
N LEU A 336 32.13 -30.59 8.92
CA LEU A 336 30.66 -30.60 8.90
C LEU A 336 30.17 -29.38 8.11
N VAL A 337 29.49 -29.62 7.00
CA VAL A 337 28.87 -28.61 6.14
C VAL A 337 27.43 -29.02 5.84
N PHE A 338 26.58 -28.08 5.41
CA PHE A 338 25.24 -28.45 4.94
C PHE A 338 25.33 -29.52 3.84
N CYS A 339 24.48 -30.54 3.93
CA CYS A 339 24.59 -31.73 3.09
C CYS A 339 24.49 -31.44 1.59
N ASP A 340 23.82 -30.37 1.21
CA ASP A 340 23.61 -29.88 -0.16
C ASP A 340 24.76 -29.03 -0.70
N ARG A 341 25.74 -28.63 0.14
CA ARG A 341 26.94 -27.92 -0.32
C ARG A 341 27.98 -28.91 -0.79
N ASP A 342 28.34 -28.86 -2.06
CA ASP A 342 29.36 -29.73 -2.66
C ASP A 342 30.76 -29.53 -2.05
#